data_AF-A0A1J1JAD8-F1
#
_entry.id   AF-A0A1J1JAD8-F1
#
_cell.length_a   1.000
_cell.length_b   1.000
_cell.length_c   1.000
_cell.angle_alpha   90.00
_cell.angle_beta   90.00
_cell.angle_gamma   90.00
#
_symmetry.space_group_name_H-M   'P 1'
#
loop_
_entity.id
_entity.type
_entity.pdbx_description
1 polymer ?
#
loop_
_entity_poly.entity_id
_entity_poly.type
_entity_poly.pdbx_seq_one_letter_code
_entity_poly.pdbx_strand_id
1 'polypeptide(L)'
;MRPPLGGVRVLEIASGTGQHGVFFAPELKPIKWLPSEVNPLLQASILAWENNFPSDNLFPPLELDVQKSVWSVENPDLKLPFCLQEFPITALEEVVAIVELENFRLVEVIPMPANNLSLIFQKI
;
A
#
# COMPACT_ATOMS: atom_id res chain seq x y z
N MET A 1 7.79 16.97 -13.64
CA MET A 1 6.33 17.03 -13.91
C MET A 1 5.67 15.96 -13.06
N ARG A 2 4.61 16.29 -12.28
CA ARG A 2 3.80 15.25 -11.62
C ARG A 2 3.06 14.44 -12.68
N PRO A 3 3.02 13.10 -12.61
CA PRO A 3 2.22 12.31 -13.54
C PRO A 3 0.74 12.70 -13.42
N PRO A 4 -0.05 12.62 -14.51
CA PRO A 4 -1.49 12.84 -14.44
C PRO A 4 -2.11 11.87 -13.41
N LEU A 5 -3.03 12.38 -12.58
CA LEU A 5 -3.67 11.61 -11.49
C LEU A 5 -4.38 10.33 -11.95
N GLY A 6 -4.65 10.20 -13.26
CA GLY A 6 -5.29 9.04 -13.89
C GLY A 6 -4.48 7.73 -13.90
N GLY A 7 -3.29 7.70 -13.30
CA GLY A 7 -2.49 6.48 -13.08
C GLY A 7 -1.99 6.31 -11.64
N VAL A 8 -2.46 7.16 -10.70
CA VAL A 8 -1.98 7.15 -9.32
C VAL A 8 -2.74 6.12 -8.50
N ARG A 9 -2.01 5.35 -7.70
CA ARG A 9 -2.55 4.27 -6.87
C ARG A 9 -2.02 4.41 -5.45
N VAL A 10 -2.82 4.03 -4.48
CA VAL A 10 -2.45 3.97 -3.06
C VAL A 10 -2.42 2.49 -2.67
N LEU A 11 -1.27 2.02 -2.20
CA LEU A 11 -1.19 0.81 -1.38
C LEU A 11 -1.30 1.25 0.08
N GLU A 12 -2.38 0.87 0.76
CA GLU A 12 -2.49 1.07 2.20
C GLU A 12 -1.90 -0.16 2.90
N ILE A 13 -0.79 0.03 3.61
CA ILE A 13 -0.13 -1.02 4.39
C ILE A 13 -0.84 -1.14 5.74
N ALA A 14 -1.08 -2.36 6.19
CA ALA A 14 -1.75 -2.65 7.46
C ALA A 14 -3.10 -1.91 7.57
N SER A 15 -3.96 -2.13 6.57
CA SER A 15 -5.27 -1.48 6.45
C SER A 15 -6.22 -1.73 7.62
N GLY A 16 -5.87 -2.65 8.54
CA GLY A 16 -6.64 -2.88 9.75
C GLY A 16 -8.04 -3.38 9.41
N THR A 17 -9.07 -2.73 9.95
CA THR A 17 -10.46 -3.13 9.69
C THR A 17 -10.97 -2.78 8.29
N GLY A 18 -10.31 -1.86 7.56
CA GLY A 18 -10.71 -1.41 6.22
C GLY A 18 -11.62 -0.18 6.16
N GLN A 19 -11.95 0.43 7.30
CA GLN A 19 -12.86 1.60 7.35
C GLN A 19 -12.34 2.82 6.59
N HIS A 20 -11.02 3.04 6.60
CA HIS A 20 -10.42 4.16 5.88
C HIS A 20 -10.55 4.00 4.37
N GLY A 21 -10.31 2.80 3.83
CA GLY A 21 -10.45 2.52 2.41
C GLY A 21 -11.85 2.85 1.89
N VAL A 22 -12.91 2.38 2.57
CA VAL A 22 -14.29 2.68 2.16
C VAL A 22 -14.69 4.15 2.31
N PHE A 23 -14.06 4.88 3.24
CA PHE A 23 -14.33 6.31 3.41
C PHE A 23 -13.60 7.18 2.37
N PHE A 24 -12.30 6.94 2.16
CA PHE A 24 -11.46 7.79 1.32
C PHE A 24 -11.52 7.43 -0.16
N ALA A 25 -11.61 6.15 -0.52
CA ALA A 25 -11.53 5.74 -1.92
C ALA A 25 -12.57 6.48 -2.80
N PRO A 26 -13.87 6.56 -2.45
CA PRO A 26 -14.85 7.26 -3.29
C PRO A 26 -14.52 8.75 -3.54
N GLU A 27 -13.98 9.44 -2.54
CA GLU A 27 -13.67 10.88 -2.55
C GLU A 27 -12.39 11.21 -3.32
N LEU A 28 -11.47 10.25 -3.43
CA LEU A 28 -10.15 10.45 -4.04
C LEU A 28 -10.07 9.99 -5.50
N LYS A 29 -11.21 9.78 -6.16
CA LYS A 29 -11.24 9.46 -7.60
C LYS A 29 -10.45 10.52 -8.40
N PRO A 30 -9.61 10.10 -9.38
CA PRO A 30 -9.54 8.76 -9.97
C PRO A 30 -8.52 7.80 -9.32
N ILE A 31 -7.94 8.11 -8.16
CA ILE A 31 -6.90 7.30 -7.51
C ILE A 31 -7.41 5.89 -7.21
N LYS A 32 -6.65 4.84 -7.53
CA LYS A 32 -7.00 3.45 -7.18
C LYS A 32 -6.47 3.10 -5.79
N TRP A 33 -7.32 2.56 -4.92
CA TRP A 33 -7.01 2.23 -3.53
C TRP A 33 -6.92 0.73 -3.34
N LEU A 34 -5.73 0.23 -3.00
CA LEU A 34 -5.44 -1.16 -2.71
C LEU A 34 -5.11 -1.29 -1.22
N PRO A 35 -6.04 -1.78 -0.38
CA PRO A 35 -5.74 -2.12 0.99
C PRO A 35 -4.84 -3.36 1.05
N SER A 36 -4.07 -3.50 2.12
CA SER A 36 -3.25 -4.70 2.34
C SER A 36 -3.13 -5.06 3.80
N GLU A 37 -3.13 -6.36 4.07
CA GLU A 37 -3.16 -6.89 5.43
C GLU A 37 -2.67 -8.35 5.47
N VAL A 38 -1.93 -8.71 6.52
CA VAL A 38 -1.43 -10.08 6.72
C VAL A 38 -2.39 -10.91 7.57
N ASN A 39 -3.18 -10.28 8.45
CA ASN A 39 -4.13 -10.97 9.31
C ASN A 39 -5.41 -11.37 8.55
N PRO A 40 -5.75 -12.67 8.44
CA PRO A 40 -6.93 -13.12 7.69
C PRO A 40 -8.27 -12.59 8.24
N LEU A 41 -8.38 -12.36 9.56
CA LEU A 41 -9.60 -11.81 10.15
C LEU A 41 -9.83 -10.35 9.73
N LEU A 42 -8.75 -9.60 9.60
CA LEU A 42 -8.78 -8.21 9.17
C LEU A 42 -9.00 -8.12 7.65
N GLN A 43 -8.42 -9.03 6.86
CA GLN A 43 -8.79 -9.16 5.44
C GLN A 43 -10.29 -9.42 5.25
N ALA A 44 -10.87 -10.34 6.03
CA ALA A 44 -12.30 -10.61 6.00
C ALA A 44 -13.13 -9.38 6.41
N SER A 45 -12.66 -8.60 7.39
CA SER A 45 -13.27 -7.31 7.76
C SER A 45 -13.25 -6.31 6.59
N ILE A 46 -12.10 -6.15 5.92
CA ILE A 46 -11.96 -5.24 4.77
C ILE A 46 -12.95 -5.64 3.66
N LEU A 47 -13.02 -6.92 3.31
CA LEU A 47 -13.98 -7.44 2.34
C LEU A 47 -15.43 -7.19 2.75
N ALA A 48 -15.76 -7.32 4.04
CA ALA A 48 -17.10 -7.03 4.53
C ALA A 48 -17.46 -5.54 4.39
N TRP A 49 -16.51 -4.63 4.64
CA TRP A 49 -16.70 -3.19 4.40
C TRP A 49 -16.86 -2.88 2.91
N GLU A 50 -16.02 -3.44 2.04
CA GLU A 50 -16.10 -3.28 0.59
C GLU A 50 -17.47 -3.75 0.04
N ASN A 51 -17.97 -4.88 0.51
CA ASN A 51 -19.29 -5.40 0.10
C ASN A 51 -20.44 -4.48 0.52
N ASN A 52 -20.33 -3.82 1.68
CA ASN A 52 -21.36 -2.89 2.16
C ASN A 52 -21.26 -1.49 1.52
N PHE A 53 -20.06 -1.07 1.12
CA PHE A 53 -19.77 0.25 0.57
C PHE A 53 -18.88 0.13 -0.68
N PRO A 54 -19.41 -0.42 -1.79
CA PRO A 54 -18.62 -0.68 -2.98
C PRO A 54 -18.18 0.63 -3.66
N SER A 55 -16.97 0.63 -4.22
CA SER A 55 -16.47 1.71 -5.07
C SER A 55 -15.57 1.17 -6.18
N ASP A 56 -15.72 1.67 -7.41
CA ASP A 56 -14.97 1.21 -8.60
C ASP A 56 -13.45 1.48 -8.56
N ASN A 57 -12.99 2.16 -7.51
CA ASN A 57 -11.59 2.45 -7.26
C ASN A 57 -11.11 1.93 -5.89
N LEU A 58 -11.93 1.14 -5.18
CA LEU A 58 -11.50 0.37 -4.02
C LEU A 58 -11.37 -1.09 -4.43
N PHE A 59 -10.25 -1.72 -4.09
CA PHE A 59 -9.97 -3.11 -4.45
C PHE A 59 -9.98 -4.03 -3.21
N PRO A 60 -10.14 -5.35 -3.42
CA PRO A 60 -9.97 -6.34 -2.38
C PRO A 60 -8.60 -6.25 -1.68
N PRO A 61 -8.49 -6.64 -0.40
CA PRO A 61 -7.24 -6.59 0.32
C PRO A 61 -6.22 -7.51 -0.31
N LEU A 62 -5.01 -6.99 -0.49
CA LEU A 62 -3.85 -7.76 -0.84
C LEU A 62 -3.22 -8.39 0.41
N GLU A 63 -2.90 -9.68 0.36
CA GLU A 63 -2.06 -10.30 1.39
C GLU A 63 -0.62 -9.81 1.23
N LEU A 64 -0.21 -8.94 2.16
CA LEU A 64 1.13 -8.35 2.19
C LEU A 64 1.70 -8.38 3.60
N ASP A 65 2.86 -9.00 3.75
CA ASP A 65 3.67 -8.95 4.96
C ASP A 65 4.88 -8.07 4.68
N VAL A 66 4.88 -6.85 5.24
CA VAL A 66 5.92 -5.85 4.94
C VAL A 66 7.24 -6.13 5.66
N GLN A 67 7.26 -7.08 6.59
CA GLN A 67 8.47 -7.50 7.27
C GLN A 67 9.32 -8.45 6.42
N LYS A 68 8.78 -8.94 5.30
CA LYS A 68 9.55 -9.73 4.32
C LYS A 68 10.47 -8.81 3.52
N SER A 69 11.65 -9.33 3.20
CA SER A 69 12.65 -8.62 2.38
C SER A 69 12.26 -8.49 0.90
N VAL A 70 11.28 -9.27 0.45
CA VAL A 70 10.66 -9.16 -0.88
C VAL A 70 9.15 -9.16 -0.65
N TRP A 71 8.48 -8.15 -1.17
CA TRP A 71 7.04 -8.00 -1.01
C TRP A 71 6.31 -8.78 -2.10
N SER A 72 5.15 -9.37 -1.78
CA SER A 72 4.38 -10.16 -2.75
C SER A 72 4.01 -9.38 -4.02
N VAL A 73 3.89 -8.05 -3.92
CA VAL A 73 3.64 -7.15 -5.07
C VAL A 73 4.78 -7.09 -6.07
N GLU A 74 5.98 -7.47 -5.67
CA GLU A 74 7.18 -7.50 -6.51
C GLU A 74 7.32 -8.82 -7.26
N ASN A 75 6.47 -9.81 -6.92
CA ASN A 75 6.41 -11.06 -7.65
C ASN A 75 5.74 -10.83 -9.01
N PRO A 76 6.45 -11.00 -10.14
CA PRO A 76 5.87 -10.82 -11.48
C PRO A 76 4.73 -11.79 -11.80
N ASP A 77 4.63 -12.91 -11.06
CA ASP A 77 3.54 -13.88 -11.20
C ASP A 77 2.28 -13.51 -10.38
N LEU A 78 2.32 -12.46 -9.55
CA LEU A 78 1.15 -12.00 -8.81
C LEU A 78 0.08 -11.47 -9.78
N LYS A 79 -1.07 -12.15 -9.81
CA LYS A 79 -2.21 -11.74 -10.65
C LYS A 79 -3.02 -10.64 -9.97
N LEU A 80 -2.57 -9.40 -10.12
CA LEU A 80 -3.40 -8.23 -9.82
C LEU A 80 -4.38 -7.93 -10.98
N PRO A 81 -5.54 -7.30 -10.72
CA PRO A 81 -6.38 -6.73 -11.77
C PRO A 81 -5.57 -5.89 -12.77
N PHE A 82 -5.90 -5.94 -14.06
CA PHE A 82 -5.13 -5.25 -15.12
C PHE A 82 -4.87 -3.76 -14.83
N CYS A 83 -5.86 -3.05 -14.29
CA CYS A 83 -5.74 -1.64 -13.90
C CYS A 83 -4.77 -1.38 -12.72
N LEU A 84 -4.35 -2.43 -12.01
CA LEU A 84 -3.33 -2.39 -10.96
C LEU A 84 -1.96 -2.91 -11.45
N GLN A 85 -1.81 -3.25 -12.74
CA GLN A 85 -0.51 -3.70 -13.29
C GLN A 85 0.29 -2.56 -13.94
N GLU A 86 -0.34 -1.42 -14.25
CA GLU A 86 0.25 -0.36 -15.09
C GLU A 86 1.38 0.46 -14.43
N PHE A 87 1.60 0.29 -13.14
CA PHE A 87 2.79 0.79 -12.45
C PHE A 87 3.21 -0.27 -11.41
N PRO A 88 4.51 -0.51 -11.13
CA PRO A 88 4.89 -1.39 -10.03
C PRO A 88 4.60 -0.71 -8.68
N ILE A 89 4.13 -1.48 -7.69
CA ILE A 89 4.18 -1.04 -6.29
C ILE A 89 5.53 -1.52 -5.78
N THR A 90 6.38 -0.59 -5.43
CA THR A 90 7.79 -0.85 -5.19
C THR A 90 8.08 -0.78 -3.69
N ALA A 91 8.96 -1.67 -3.22
CA ALA A 91 9.28 -1.83 -1.81
C ALA A 91 9.86 -0.56 -1.16
N LEU A 92 10.07 -0.70 0.15
CA LEU A 92 10.77 0.23 1.00
C LEU A 92 12.04 0.86 0.37
N GLU A 93 12.77 0.12 -0.45
CA GLU A 93 14.01 0.57 -1.11
C GLU A 93 13.80 1.83 -1.96
N GLU A 94 12.65 1.99 -2.62
CA GLU A 94 12.35 3.20 -3.39
C GLU A 94 11.96 4.38 -2.52
N VAL A 95 11.22 4.15 -1.42
CA VAL A 95 10.93 5.20 -0.42
C VAL A 95 12.23 5.72 0.17
N VAL A 96 13.16 4.82 0.49
CA VAL A 96 14.50 5.17 0.98
C VAL A 96 15.25 5.94 -0.09
N ALA A 97 15.29 5.47 -1.34
CA ALA A 97 15.98 6.17 -2.42
C ALA A 97 15.46 7.60 -2.65
N ILE A 98 14.14 7.82 -2.61
CA ILE A 98 13.55 9.16 -2.72
C ILE A 98 13.99 10.07 -1.57
N VAL A 99 13.99 9.54 -0.34
CA VAL A 99 14.38 10.30 0.86
C VAL A 99 15.89 10.56 0.87
N GLU A 100 16.70 9.64 0.35
CA GLU A 100 18.14 9.81 0.19
C GLU A 100 18.52 10.90 -0.81
N LEU A 101 17.74 11.08 -1.88
CA LEU A 101 17.89 12.22 -2.79
C LEU A 101 17.68 13.57 -2.11
N GLU A 102 16.95 13.61 -0.99
CA GLU A 102 16.65 14.81 -0.21
C GLU A 102 17.64 15.02 0.96
N ASN A 103 18.85 14.47 0.86
CA ASN A 103 19.92 14.62 1.85
C ASN A 103 19.61 13.97 3.21
N PHE A 104 18.91 12.84 3.19
CA PHE A 104 18.73 11.97 4.36
C PHE A 104 19.43 10.63 4.12
N ARG A 105 19.66 9.87 5.18
CA ARG A 105 20.15 8.49 5.11
C ARG A 105 19.30 7.62 6.02
N LEU A 106 18.88 6.46 5.53
CA LEU A 106 18.20 5.48 6.39
C LEU A 106 19.18 4.94 7.44
N VAL A 107 18.80 5.05 8.71
CA VAL A 107 19.57 4.57 9.86
C VAL A 107 19.06 3.21 10.32
N GLU A 108 17.73 3.07 10.43
CA GLU A 108 17.11 1.90 11.03
C GLU A 108 15.69 1.68 10.50
N VAL A 109 15.30 0.41 10.40
CA VAL A 109 13.94 -0.05 10.12
C VAL A 109 13.47 -0.85 11.32
N ILE A 110 12.43 -0.37 11.99
CA ILE A 110 11.91 -0.98 13.23
C ILE A 110 10.54 -1.61 12.93
N PRO A 111 10.39 -2.94 13.11
CA PRO A 111 9.09 -3.58 13.06
C PRO A 111 8.17 -3.01 14.14
N MET A 112 6.93 -2.70 13.76
CA MET A 112 5.88 -2.23 14.65
C MET A 112 4.72 -3.24 14.65
N PRO A 113 3.92 -3.29 15.74
CA PRO A 113 2.74 -4.13 15.80
C PRO A 113 1.78 -3.90 14.62
N ALA A 114 1.00 -4.92 14.30
CA ALA A 114 0.02 -4.91 13.22
C ALA A 114 0.64 -4.63 11.84
N ASN A 115 1.74 -5.31 11.49
CA ASN A 115 2.32 -5.26 10.14
C ASN A 115 2.75 -3.85 9.70
N ASN A 116 3.27 -3.05 10.63
CA ASN A 116 3.76 -1.70 10.37
C ASN A 116 5.29 -1.65 10.45
N LEU A 117 5.89 -0.63 9.82
CA LEU A 117 7.31 -0.33 9.92
C LEU A 117 7.51 1.13 10.34
N SER A 118 8.47 1.38 11.24
CA SER A 118 9.01 2.72 11.47
C SER A 118 10.37 2.84 10.77
N LEU A 119 10.53 3.89 9.97
CA LEU A 119 11.76 4.18 9.23
C LEU A 119 12.45 5.38 9.88
N ILE A 120 13.66 5.17 10.40
CA ILE A 120 14.45 6.21 11.06
C ILE A 120 15.47 6.74 10.06
N PHE A 121 15.37 8.03 9.75
CA PHE A 121 16.30 8.73 8.85
C PHE A 121 17.13 9.76 9.60
N GLN A 122 18.40 9.91 9.19
CA GLN A 122 19.29 10.97 9.66
C GLN A 122 19.55 11.96 8.52
N LYS A 123 19.40 13.26 8.79
CA LYS A 123 19.76 14.32 7.84
C LYS A 123 21.28 14.44 7.71
N ILE A 124 21.75 14.60 6.48
CA ILE A 124 23.15 14.84 6.11
C ILE A 124 23.33 16.30 5.71
#